data_AF-A0A6A7LDI3-F1
#
_entry.id   AF-A0A6A7LDI3-F1
#
_cell.length_a   1.000
_cell.length_b   1.000
_cell.length_c   1.000
_cell.angle_alpha   90.00
_cell.angle_beta   90.00
_cell.angle_gamma   90.00
#
_symmetry.space_group_name_H-M   'P 1'
#
loop_
_entity.id
_entity.type
_entity.pdbx_description
1 polymer ?
#
loop_
_entity_poly.entity_id
_entity_poly.type
_entity_poly.pdbx_seq_one_letter_code
_entity_poly.pdbx_strand_id
1 'polypeptide(L)'
;MPIYLDVHKVPFKEDQLKELVHSPKDEFGVSHVNLFYNHEANVCFCLLDAPDEEAVVKHHDKVGINCEWITKVTMATGKEFIPPRPGQFLTRGPLT
;
A
#
# COMPACT_ATOMS: atom_id res chain seq x y z
N MET A 1 -11.95 2.83 -1.22
CA MET A 1 -12.92 2.28 -0.24
C MET A 1 -12.52 2.87 1.12
N PRO A 2 -12.70 2.25 2.31
CA PRO A 2 -11.87 2.60 3.46
C PRO A 2 -10.37 2.46 3.16
N ILE A 3 -9.54 3.21 3.89
CA ILE A 3 -8.09 3.09 3.85
C ILE A 3 -7.62 2.51 5.17
N TYR A 4 -6.68 1.58 5.11
CA TYR A 4 -6.04 0.97 6.27
C TYR A 4 -4.54 1.21 6.21
N LEU A 5 -3.94 1.40 7.38
CA LEU A 5 -2.50 1.32 7.58
C LEU A 5 -2.23 0.08 8.41
N ASP A 6 -1.33 -0.76 7.94
CA ASP A 6 -0.82 -1.88 8.71
C ASP A 6 0.71 -1.79 8.87
N VAL A 7 1.19 -2.57 9.82
CA VAL A 7 2.62 -2.78 10.04
C VAL A 7 2.87 -4.27 10.13
N HIS A 8 3.90 -4.73 9.42
CA HIS A 8 4.38 -6.09 9.57
C HIS A 8 5.89 -6.24 9.45
N LYS A 9 6.43 -7.31 10.05
CA LYS A 9 7.82 -7.74 9.88
C LYS A 9 7.91 -9.00 9.04
N VAL A 10 8.63 -8.97 7.93
CA VAL A 10 9.19 -10.17 7.27
C VAL A 10 10.39 -9.76 6.41
N PRO A 11 11.31 -10.66 6.05
CA PRO A 11 12.30 -10.33 5.04
C PRO A 11 11.62 -10.11 3.69
N PHE A 12 11.68 -8.89 3.18
CA PHE A 12 11.20 -8.55 1.84
C PHE A 12 12.38 -8.40 0.87
N LYS A 13 12.22 -8.83 -0.38
CA LYS A 13 13.10 -8.40 -1.46
C LYS A 13 12.58 -7.09 -2.02
N GLU A 14 13.44 -6.09 -2.16
CA GLU A 14 13.04 -4.74 -2.59
C GLU A 14 12.31 -4.74 -3.93
N ASP A 15 12.71 -5.60 -4.87
CA ASP A 15 12.04 -5.72 -6.18
C ASP A 15 10.58 -6.19 -6.05
N GLN A 16 10.30 -7.10 -5.10
CA GLN A 16 8.93 -7.56 -4.85
C GLN A 16 8.07 -6.43 -4.24
N LEU A 17 8.66 -5.60 -3.37
CA LEU A 17 7.96 -4.44 -2.81
C LEU A 17 7.58 -3.44 -3.91
N LYS A 18 8.47 -3.19 -4.87
CA LYS A 18 8.20 -2.30 -6.03
C LYS A 18 7.07 -2.83 -6.92
N GLU A 19 7.02 -4.14 -7.14
CA GLU A 19 5.94 -4.77 -7.91
C GLU A 19 4.59 -4.72 -7.19
N LEU A 20 4.57 -4.90 -5.86
CA LEU A 20 3.36 -4.90 -5.05
C LEU A 20 2.62 -3.56 -5.08
N VAL A 21 3.34 -2.43 -5.08
CA VAL A 21 2.76 -1.08 -5.15
C VAL A 21 1.95 -0.85 -6.44
N HIS A 22 2.28 -1.58 -7.51
CA HIS A 22 1.62 -1.44 -8.81
C HIS A 22 0.69 -2.61 -9.15
N SER A 23 0.54 -3.57 -8.23
CA SER A 23 -0.31 -4.73 -8.46
C SER A 23 -1.79 -4.32 -8.47
N PRO A 24 -2.60 -4.97 -9.32
CA PRO A 24 -4.05 -4.76 -9.31
C PRO A 24 -4.65 -5.22 -7.97
N LYS A 25 -5.92 -4.89 -7.75
CA LYS A 25 -6.66 -5.44 -6.61
C LYS A 25 -6.61 -6.96 -6.63
N ASP A 26 -6.38 -7.54 -5.46
CA ASP A 26 -6.39 -8.98 -5.28
C ASP A 26 -7.82 -9.54 -5.15
N GLU A 27 -7.91 -10.84 -4.89
CA GLU A 27 -9.17 -11.58 -4.72
C GLU A 27 -9.98 -11.16 -3.47
N PHE A 28 -9.36 -10.48 -2.50
CA PHE A 28 -10.02 -9.91 -1.32
C PHE A 28 -10.45 -8.45 -1.54
N GLY A 29 -10.14 -7.89 -2.72
CA GLY A 29 -10.43 -6.49 -3.07
C GLY A 29 -9.41 -5.49 -2.52
N VAL A 30 -8.23 -5.95 -2.08
CA VAL A 30 -7.18 -5.12 -1.49
C VAL A 30 -6.22 -4.65 -2.58
N SER A 31 -5.82 -3.37 -2.52
CA SER A 31 -4.74 -2.82 -3.34
C SER A 31 -3.87 -1.86 -2.53
N HIS A 32 -2.57 -1.82 -2.84
CA HIS A 32 -1.64 -0.88 -2.24
C HIS A 32 -1.86 0.52 -2.78
N VAL A 33 -2.13 1.47 -1.88
CA VAL A 33 -2.08 2.91 -2.17
C VAL A 33 -0.64 3.40 -2.10
N ASN A 34 0.09 2.95 -1.07
CA ASN A 34 1.51 3.19 -0.91
C ASN A 34 2.13 2.11 0.00
N LEU A 35 3.44 1.96 -0.06
CA LEU A 35 4.20 1.01 0.75
C LEU A 35 5.51 1.66 1.16
N PHE A 36 5.79 1.66 2.46
CA PHE A 36 7.06 2.13 3.01
C PHE A 36 7.76 0.98 3.72
N TYR A 37 9.08 0.96 3.70
CA TYR A 37 9.84 -0.05 4.41
C TYR A 37 11.09 0.55 5.06
N ASN A 38 11.55 -0.09 6.13
CA ASN A 38 12.83 0.17 6.77
C ASN A 38 13.63 -1.14 6.79
N HIS A 39 14.71 -1.21 5.99
CA HIS A 39 15.56 -2.38 5.92
C HIS A 39 16.29 -2.69 7.22
N GLU A 40 16.78 -1.67 7.93
CA GLU A 40 17.52 -1.85 9.18
C GLU A 40 16.64 -2.42 10.29
N ALA A 41 15.38 -1.96 10.35
CA ALA A 41 14.40 -2.43 11.32
C ALA A 41 13.65 -3.69 10.86
N ASN A 42 13.76 -4.07 9.58
CA ASN A 42 12.99 -5.12 8.93
C ASN A 42 11.46 -4.95 9.10
N VAL A 43 10.97 -3.73 8.89
CA VAL A 43 9.56 -3.37 9.04
C VAL A 43 9.00 -2.81 7.74
N CYS A 44 7.78 -3.21 7.39
CA CYS A 44 6.99 -2.66 6.30
C CYS A 44 5.74 -1.97 6.85
N PHE A 45 5.33 -0.90 6.18
CA PHE A 45 4.14 -0.11 6.45
C PHE A 45 3.31 -0.07 5.17
N CYS A 46 2.19 -0.78 5.13
CA CYS A 46 1.34 -0.84 3.95
C CYS A 46 0.14 0.09 4.15
N LEU A 47 -0.04 1.02 3.21
CA LEU A 47 -1.25 1.84 3.11
C LEU A 47 -2.15 1.22 2.05
N LEU A 48 -3.28 0.67 2.48
CA LEU A 48 -4.13 -0.19 1.67
C LEU A 48 -5.52 0.41 1.46
N ASP A 49 -6.03 0.30 0.23
CA ASP A 49 -7.46 0.48 -0.07
C ASP A 49 -8.11 -0.91 -0.01
N ALA A 50 -9.02 -1.10 0.94
CA ALA A 50 -9.65 -2.40 1.21
C ALA A 50 -11.13 -2.25 1.60
N PRO A 51 -11.97 -3.29 1.40
CA PRO A 51 -13.36 -3.28 1.83
C PRO A 51 -13.52 -3.10 3.35
N ASP A 52 -12.77 -3.89 4.13
CA ASP A 52 -12.77 -3.97 5.58
C ASP A 52 -11.42 -4.44 6.12
N GLU A 53 -11.28 -4.51 7.45
CA GLU A 53 -10.06 -4.97 8.13
C GLU A 53 -9.81 -6.47 7.92
N GLU A 54 -10.86 -7.29 7.79
CA GLU A 54 -10.75 -8.73 7.56
C GLU A 54 -10.12 -9.03 6.19
N ALA A 55 -10.43 -8.23 5.17
CA ALA A 55 -9.77 -8.31 3.87
C ALA A 55 -8.27 -8.01 3.95
N VAL A 56 -7.86 -7.07 4.80
CA VAL A 56 -6.43 -6.77 5.05
C VAL A 56 -5.74 -7.95 5.73
N VAL A 57 -6.39 -8.60 6.71
CA VAL A 57 -5.85 -9.79 7.36
C VAL A 57 -5.67 -10.93 6.34
N LYS A 58 -6.71 -11.23 5.53
CA LYS A 58 -6.65 -12.28 4.51
C LYS A 58 -5.57 -12.04 3.45
N HIS A 59 -5.37 -10.79 3.05
CA HIS A 59 -4.31 -10.38 2.13
C HIS A 59 -2.92 -10.83 2.62
N HIS A 60 -2.61 -10.58 3.88
CA HIS A 60 -1.32 -10.93 4.48
C HIS A 60 -1.22 -12.42 4.84
N ASP A 61 -2.29 -13.02 5.37
CA ASP A 61 -2.34 -14.44 5.74
C ASP A 61 -2.09 -15.36 4.53
N LYS A 62 -2.53 -14.94 3.32
CA LYS A 62 -2.30 -15.68 2.07
C LYS A 62 -0.82 -16.00 1.82
N VAL A 63 0.07 -15.12 2.25
CA VAL A 63 1.52 -15.28 2.11
C VAL A 63 2.21 -15.59 3.46
N GLY A 64 1.43 -15.95 4.48
CA GLY A 64 1.92 -16.31 5.81
C GLY A 64 2.50 -15.13 6.59
N ILE A 65 2.05 -13.92 6.31
CA ILE A 65 2.46 -12.71 7.04
C ILE A 65 1.40 -12.41 8.09
N ASN A 66 1.85 -12.18 9.33
CA ASN A 66 1.01 -11.68 10.40
C ASN A 66 1.26 -10.18 10.59
N CYS A 67 0.21 -9.36 10.64
CA CYS A 67 0.33 -7.94 10.92
C CYS A 67 0.42 -7.69 12.43
N GLU A 68 1.39 -6.90 12.84
CA GLU A 68 1.58 -6.43 14.21
C GLU A 68 0.41 -5.56 14.67
N TRP A 69 -0.09 -4.71 13.76
CA TRP A 69 -1.33 -3.98 13.94
C TRP A 69 -1.90 -3.53 12.60
N ILE A 70 -3.21 -3.28 12.59
CA ILE A 70 -3.96 -2.71 11.48
C ILE A 70 -4.83 -1.60 12.06
N THR A 71 -4.91 -0.45 11.40
CA THR A 71 -5.88 0.59 11.76
C THR A 71 -6.49 1.24 10.53
N LYS A 72 -7.79 1.51 10.59
CA LYS A 72 -8.47 2.35 9.62
C LYS A 72 -7.96 3.79 9.74
N VAL A 73 -7.64 4.43 8.62
CA VAL A 73 -7.08 5.78 8.58
C VAL A 73 -7.80 6.68 7.57
N THR A 74 -7.65 7.99 7.75
CA THR A 74 -8.06 9.00 6.78
C THR A 74 -6.83 9.77 6.31
N MET A 75 -6.58 9.80 5.01
CA MET A 75 -5.46 10.54 4.44
C MET A 75 -5.71 12.06 4.55
N ALA A 76 -4.72 12.79 5.07
CA ALA A 76 -4.80 14.25 5.19
C ALA A 76 -4.88 14.97 3.83
N THR A 77 -4.42 14.32 2.76
CA THR A 77 -4.52 14.82 1.37
C THR A 77 -5.96 14.80 0.83
N GLY A 78 -6.91 14.22 1.55
CA GLY A 78 -8.27 13.96 1.05
C GLY A 78 -8.33 12.69 0.19
N LYS A 79 -9.56 12.19 -0.01
CA LYS A 79 -9.84 10.98 -0.80
C LYS A 79 -9.78 11.27 -2.31
N GLU A 80 -8.62 11.61 -2.84
CA GLU A 80 -8.38 11.52 -4.28
C GLU A 80 -6.96 10.99 -4.52
N PHE A 81 -6.76 9.70 -4.26
CA PHE A 81 -5.69 8.98 -4.94
C PHE A 81 -6.12 8.80 -6.40
N ILE A 82 -5.71 9.73 -7.26
CA ILE A 82 -5.82 9.59 -8.71
C ILE A 82 -4.53 8.89 -9.14
N PRO A 83 -4.55 7.58 -9.47
CA PRO A 83 -3.36 6.94 -10.01
C PRO A 83 -2.93 7.68 -11.28
N PRO A 84 -1.62 7.83 -11.54
CA PRO A 84 -1.18 8.45 -12.78
C PRO A 84 -1.78 7.66 -13.95
N ARG A 85 -2.52 8.36 -14.82
CA ARG A 85 -2.99 7.76 -16.08
C ARG A 85 -1.77 7.29 -16.86
N PRO A 86 -1.76 6.06 -17.42
CA PRO A 86 -0.71 5.63 -18.33
C PRO A 86 -0.54 6.68 -19.44
N GLY A 87 0.62 7.36 -19.47
CA GLY A 87 0.96 8.34 -20.51
C GLY A 87 0.91 9.83 -20.13
N GLN A 88 0.60 10.22 -18.89
CA GLN A 88 0.63 11.63 -18.50
C GLN A 88 2.00 11.99 -17.90
N PHE A 89 2.95 12.41 -18.75
CA PHE A 89 4.19 13.06 -18.32
C PHE A 89 3.85 14.30 -17.48
N LEU A 90 4.41 14.40 -16.28
CA LEU A 90 4.41 15.64 -15.50
C LEU A 90 5.20 16.68 -16.29
N THR A 91 4.51 17.54 -17.05
CA THR A 91 5.14 18.75 -17.56
C THR A 91 5.49 19.61 -16.35
N ARG A 92 6.78 19.62 -15.98
CA ARG A 92 7.31 20.61 -15.04
C ARG A 92 6.92 21.98 -15.58
N GLY A 93 6.09 22.71 -14.83
CA GLY A 93 5.81 24.11 -15.13
C GLY A 93 7.11 24.93 -15.14
N PRO A 94 7.14 26.08 -15.81
CA PRO A 94 8.37 26.86 -15.94
C PRO A 94 8.85 27.31 -14.56
N LEU A 95 10.15 27.15 -14.31
CA LEU A 95 10.82 27.85 -13.22
C LEU A 95 10.84 29.34 -13.59
N THR A 96 10.06 30.15 -12.88
CA THR A 96 10.25 31.60 -12.80
C THR A 96 11.14 31.92 -11.61
#